data_AF-A0AAW7A829-F1
#
_entry.id   AF-A0AAW7A829-F1
#
_cell.length_a   1.000
_cell.length_b   1.000
_cell.length_c   1.000
_cell.angle_alpha   90.00
_cell.angle_beta   90.00
_cell.angle_gamma   90.00
#
_symmetry.space_group_name_H-M   'P 1'
#
loop_
_entity.id
_entity.type
_entity.pdbx_description
1 polymer ?
#
loop_
_entity_poly.entity_id
_entity_poly.type
_entity_poly.pdbx_seq_one_letter_code
_entity_poly.pdbx_strand_id
1 'polypeptide(L)' 'AFARTRDNEVVAKLFNELGPRFAARQGGYTRILKAGFRAGDKAPMAYIELVDRPAAEEAAE' A
#
# COMPACT_ATOMS: atom_id res chain seq x y z
N ALA A 1 17.51 -0.17 0.27
CA ALA A 1 16.18 0.09 0.83
C ALA A 1 16.24 0.90 2.12
N PHE A 2 17.02 0.47 3.13
CA PHE A 2 17.16 1.19 4.39
C PHE A 2 17.56 2.67 4.25
N ALA A 3 18.46 3.02 3.32
CA ALA A 3 18.83 4.42 3.09
C ALA A 3 17.64 5.35 2.75
N ARG A 4 16.55 4.79 2.20
CA ARG A 4 15.33 5.51 1.81
C ARG A 4 14.23 5.46 2.86
N THR A 5 14.08 4.35 3.57
CA THR A 5 13.01 4.15 4.56
C THR A 5 13.45 4.48 5.99
N ARG A 6 14.75 4.34 6.29
CA ARG A 6 15.38 4.52 7.62
C ARG A 6 14.74 3.70 8.74
N ASP A 7 14.08 2.61 8.35
CA ASP A 7 13.36 1.71 9.24
C ASP A 7 13.68 0.26 8.85
N ASN A 8 14.15 -0.52 9.83
CA ASN A 8 14.55 -1.91 9.63
C ASN A 8 13.35 -2.85 9.49
N GLU A 9 12.25 -2.59 10.20
CA GLU A 9 11.04 -3.42 10.13
C GLU A 9 10.38 -3.27 8.76
N VAL A 10 10.30 -2.05 8.25
CA VAL A 10 9.80 -1.78 6.89
C VAL A 10 10.67 -2.46 5.83
N VAL A 11 12.00 -2.44 6.01
CA VAL A 11 12.92 -3.13 5.10
C VAL A 11 12.71 -4.65 5.16
N ALA A 12 12.59 -5.23 6.35
CA ALA A 12 12.32 -6.65 6.51
C ALA A 12 11.03 -7.04 5.79
N LYS A 13 9.94 -6.29 5.99
CA LYS A 13 8.66 -6.52 5.29
C LYS A 13 8.78 -6.42 3.77
N LEU A 14 9.52 -5.43 3.26
CA LEU A 14 9.72 -5.25 1.82
C LEU A 14 10.36 -6.48 1.17
N PHE A 15 11.38 -7.08 1.79
CA PHE A 15 12.11 -8.19 1.20
C PHE A 15 11.56 -9.57 1.56
N ASN A 16 11.02 -9.74 2.77
CA ASN A 16 10.56 -11.04 3.24
C ASN A 16 9.12 -11.35 2.79
N GLU A 17 8.27 -10.33 2.67
CA GLU A 17 6.84 -10.52 2.35
C GLU A 17 6.50 -9.96 0.97
N LEU A 18 6.75 -8.66 0.74
CA LEU A 18 6.25 -7.97 -0.45
C LEU A 18 7.02 -8.36 -1.72
N GLY A 19 8.34 -8.55 -1.63
CA GLY A 19 9.17 -8.99 -2.74
C GLY A 19 8.70 -10.33 -3.33
N PRO A 20 8.61 -11.41 -2.52
CA PRO A 20 8.07 -12.70 -2.97
C PRO A 20 6.64 -12.59 -3.48
N ARG A 21 5.77 -11.83 -2.79
CA ARG A 21 4.36 -11.65 -3.20
C ARG A 21 4.22 -11.08 -4.60
N PHE A 22 5.12 -10.18 -5.00
CA PHE A 22 5.04 -9.49 -6.29
C PHE A 22 6.05 -10.00 -7.33
N ALA A 23 6.75 -11.11 -7.07
CA ALA A 23 7.81 -11.61 -7.94
C ALA A 23 7.37 -11.86 -9.40
N ALA A 24 6.13 -12.32 -9.61
CA ALA A 24 5.58 -12.58 -10.94
C ALA A 24 4.97 -11.33 -11.62
N ARG A 25 4.84 -10.20 -10.91
CA ARG A 25 4.16 -9.00 -11.40
C ARG A 25 5.17 -7.97 -11.92
N GLN A 26 5.05 -7.60 -13.20
CA GLN A 26 5.92 -6.61 -13.83
C GLN A 26 5.37 -5.17 -13.67
N GLY A 27 5.50 -4.61 -12.47
CA GLY A 27 5.03 -3.24 -12.18
C GLY A 27 3.55 -3.15 -11.79
N GLY A 28 3.09 -1.93 -11.46
CA GLY A 28 1.71 -1.72 -11.00
C GLY A 28 1.42 -2.35 -9.64
N TYR A 29 2.32 -2.16 -8.65
CA TYR A 29 2.19 -2.74 -7.31
C TYR A 29 1.18 -2.02 -6.41
N THR A 30 0.73 -0.84 -6.83
CA THR A 30 -0.23 0.00 -6.10
C THR A 30 -1.46 0.32 -6.95
N ARG A 31 -2.58 0.59 -6.28
CA ARG A 31 -3.83 1.09 -6.88
C ARG A 31 -4.25 2.37 -6.15
N ILE A 32 -4.78 3.33 -6.91
CA ILE A 32 -5.34 4.58 -6.38
C ILE A 32 -6.85 4.56 -6.51
N LEU A 33 -7.55 4.86 -5.41
CA LEU A 33 -9.00 4.99 -5.34
C LEU A 33 -9.34 6.44 -4.97
N LYS A 34 -10.05 7.17 -5.83
CA LYS A 34 -10.44 8.56 -5.55
C LYS A 34 -11.42 8.61 -4.37
N ALA A 35 -11.18 9.52 -3.43
CA ALA A 35 -11.91 9.61 -2.16
C ALA A 35 -12.53 11.00 -1.94
N GLY A 36 -13.04 11.60 -3.02
CA GLY A 36 -13.73 12.90 -2.95
C GLY A 36 -12.80 14.05 -2.53
N PHE A 37 -13.34 14.97 -1.73
CA PHE A 37 -12.64 16.16 -1.26
C PHE A 37 -12.62 16.21 0.27
N ARG A 38 -11.50 16.63 0.85
CA ARG A 38 -11.35 16.79 2.30
C ARG A 38 -12.22 17.93 2.82
N ALA A 39 -12.86 17.69 3.96
CA ALA A 39 -13.66 18.71 4.64
C ALA A 39 -12.75 19.84 5.15
N GLY A 40 -13.19 21.10 4.97
CA GLY A 40 -12.48 22.30 5.45
C GLY A 40 -11.63 23.01 4.39
N ASP A 41 -10.93 22.28 3.52
CA ASP A 41 -10.05 22.86 2.50
C ASP A 41 -10.36 22.42 1.06
N LYS A 42 -11.33 21.50 0.88
CA LYS A 42 -11.72 20.95 -0.42
C LYS A 42 -10.54 20.38 -1.20
N ALA A 43 -9.53 19.84 -0.51
CA ALA A 43 -8.39 19.18 -1.16
C ALA A 43 -8.84 17.84 -1.79
N PRO A 44 -8.48 17.52 -3.05
CA PRO A 44 -8.82 16.24 -3.66
C PRO A 44 -8.08 15.08 -2.98
N MET A 45 -8.83 14.10 -2.48
CA MET A 45 -8.31 12.98 -1.69
C MET A 45 -8.32 11.67 -2.47
N ALA A 46 -7.45 10.75 -2.06
CA ALA A 46 -7.42 9.38 -2.58
C ALA A 46 -6.86 8.41 -1.54
N TYR A 47 -7.28 7.14 -1.63
CA TYR A 47 -6.62 6.02 -0.98
C TYR A 47 -5.60 5.40 -1.92
N ILE A 48 -4.45 5.01 -1.38
CA ILE A 48 -3.47 4.19 -2.07
C ILE A 48 -3.38 2.84 -1.36
N GLU A 49 -3.49 1.76 -2.13
CA GLU A 49 -3.40 0.39 -1.61
C GLU A 49 -2.39 -0.44 -2.40
N LEU A 50 -1.84 -1.46 -1.75
CA LEU A 50 -1.07 -2.49 -2.44
C LEU A 50 -2.02 -3.42 -3.18
N VAL A 51 -1.71 -3.72 -4.45
CA VAL A 51 -2.44 -4.72 -5.23
C VAL A 51 -2.24 -6.10 -4.59
N ASP A 52 -3.21 -7.02 -4.71
CA ASP A 52 -3.13 -8.36 -4.10
C ASP A 52 -2.96 -8.30 -2.56
N ARG A 53 -3.44 -7.21 -1.92
CA ARG A 53 -3.59 -7.19 -0.46
C ARG A 53 -4.54 -8.34 -0.11
N PRO A 54 -4.16 -9.26 0.80
CA PRO A 54 -5.10 -10.27 1.27
C PRO A 54 -6.33 -9.53 1.78
N ALA A 55 -7.53 -9.98 1.39
CA ALA A 55 -8.73 -9.49 2.03
C ALA A 55 -8.49 -9.68 3.54
N ALA A 56 -8.51 -8.57 4.29
CA ALA A 56 -8.75 -8.72 5.71
C ALA A 56 -10.03 -9.56 5.77
N GLU A 57 -10.02 -10.63 6.57
CA GLU A 57 -11.26 -11.28 7.01
C GLU A 57 -12.30 -10.17 7.17
N GLU A 58 -13.43 -10.38 6.49
CA GLU A 58 -14.52 -9.44 6.35
C GLU A 58 -14.65 -8.59 7.60
N ALA A 59 -14.91 -7.30 7.42
CA ALA A 59 -15.37 -6.44 8.49
C ALA A 59 -16.47 -7.18 9.29
N ALA A 60 -16.07 -7.87 10.35
CA ALA A 60 -16.92 -8.47 11.33
C ALA A 60 -17.30 -7.33 12.25
N GLU A 61 -18.25 -6.53 11.77
CA GLU A 61 -19.39 -5.90 12.45
C GLU A 61 -20.02 -4.83 11.56
#